data_AF-A0A1E3RM83-F1
#
_entry.id   AF-A0A1E3RM83-F1
#
_cell.length_a   1.000
_cell.length_b   1.000
_cell.length_c   1.000
_cell.angle_alpha   90.00
_cell.angle_beta   90.00
_cell.angle_gamma   90.00
#
_symmetry.space_group_name_H-M   'P 1'
#
loop_
_entity.id
_entity.type
_entity.pdbx_description
1 polymer ?
#
loop_
_entity_poly.entity_id
_entity_poly.type
_entity_poly.pdbx_seq_one_letter_code
_entity_poly.pdbx_strand_id
1 'polypeptide(L)'
;MLADVTAQTPARGGGRGARERLAATAAKLFYRNGIHATGVEAVIRHAKVSKRTLYQHFSSKTELVENYLRTLDESGTPMERLLERTDLAPRERLLAMFDASPVERFRGCPFHNAAVESAGTWPTVDELIRAHKRRFAERLVALAAEAGAADPYALGHQLLVLFEGAAALATTLNDTAALLHARSAAAHLIDGATVRAPA
;
A
#
# COMPACT_ATOMS: atom_id res chain seq x y z
N MET A 1 9.79 -1.79 -5.12
CA MET A 1 10.68 -1.81 -3.93
C MET A 1 9.86 -1.86 -2.63
N LEU A 2 9.14 -2.97 -2.41
CA LEU A 2 8.49 -3.30 -1.13
C LEU A 2 9.33 -4.29 -0.30
N ALA A 3 10.50 -4.66 -0.82
CA ALA A 3 11.42 -5.61 -0.20
C ALA A 3 12.19 -5.03 1.00
N ASP A 4 12.35 -3.70 1.09
CA ASP A 4 13.28 -3.08 2.06
C ASP A 4 12.64 -2.45 3.30
N VAL A 5 11.33 -2.55 3.52
CA VAL A 5 10.68 -1.90 4.69
C VAL A 5 10.60 -2.82 5.92
N THR A 6 11.50 -3.81 6.08
CA THR A 6 11.43 -4.71 7.27
C THR A 6 12.78 -5.13 7.86
N ALA A 7 13.88 -4.45 7.54
CA ALA A 7 15.17 -4.78 8.15
C ALA A 7 15.35 -4.07 9.51
N GLN A 8 14.65 -4.55 10.54
CA GLN A 8 15.11 -4.42 11.92
C GLN A 8 15.24 -5.83 12.50
N THR A 9 16.45 -6.15 12.96
CA THR A 9 16.80 -7.44 13.57
C THR A 9 16.23 -7.47 15.00
N PRO A 10 15.29 -8.38 15.34
CA PRO A 10 14.76 -8.41 16.69
C PRO A 10 15.71 -9.16 17.62
N ALA A 11 16.00 -8.53 18.76
CA ALA A 11 16.71 -9.11 19.89
C ALA A 11 15.98 -10.36 20.41
N ARG A 12 16.75 -11.33 20.91
CA ARG A 12 16.25 -12.61 21.45
C ARG A 12 15.39 -12.36 22.69
N GLY A 13 14.07 -12.36 22.53
CA GLY A 13 13.08 -12.34 23.60
C GLY A 13 11.89 -13.27 23.30
N GLY A 14 11.59 -14.19 24.21
CA GLY A 14 10.46 -15.12 24.10
C GLY A 14 9.10 -14.42 23.94
N GLY A 15 8.15 -15.10 23.30
CA GLY A 15 6.78 -14.63 23.03
C GLY A 15 6.68 -13.50 22.00
N ARG A 16 7.17 -12.31 22.34
CA ARG A 16 7.10 -11.11 21.47
C ARG A 16 7.85 -11.31 20.15
N GLY A 17 9.06 -11.87 20.20
CA GLY A 17 9.83 -12.13 18.99
C GLY A 17 9.20 -13.18 18.08
N ALA A 18 8.37 -14.10 18.60
CA ALA A 18 7.68 -15.09 17.77
C ALA A 18 6.52 -14.45 16.99
N ARG A 19 5.71 -13.61 17.66
CA ARG A 19 4.63 -12.85 17.02
C ARG A 19 5.16 -11.92 15.93
N GLU A 20 6.23 -11.19 16.20
CA GLU A 20 6.87 -10.28 15.23
C GLU A 20 7.40 -11.04 14.01
N ARG A 21 8.11 -12.16 14.21
CA ARG A 21 8.59 -12.99 13.10
C ARG A 21 7.44 -13.56 12.27
N LEU A 22 6.35 -14.00 12.91
CA LEU A 22 5.15 -14.45 12.22
C LEU A 22 4.54 -13.34 11.36
N ALA A 23 4.29 -12.17 11.94
CA ALA A 23 3.70 -11.03 11.24
C ALA A 23 4.57 -10.56 10.06
N ALA A 24 5.87 -10.35 10.29
CA ALA A 24 6.79 -9.91 9.24
C ALA A 24 6.95 -10.94 8.12
N THR A 25 6.95 -12.24 8.45
CA THR A 25 7.01 -13.32 7.46
C THR A 25 5.72 -13.40 6.66
N ALA A 26 4.56 -13.30 7.33
CA ALA A 26 3.26 -13.32 6.69
C ALA A 26 3.10 -12.16 5.71
N ALA A 27 3.47 -10.94 6.12
CA ALA A 27 3.43 -9.76 5.27
C ALA A 27 4.23 -9.95 3.97
N LYS A 28 5.46 -10.47 4.09
CA LYS A 28 6.32 -10.76 2.92
C LYS A 28 5.70 -11.80 1.99
N LEU A 29 5.21 -12.90 2.54
CA LEU A 29 4.66 -14.00 1.75
C LEU A 29 3.32 -13.60 1.11
N PHE A 30 2.41 -12.96 1.84
CA PHE A 30 1.14 -12.48 1.31
C PHE A 30 1.35 -11.48 0.19
N TYR A 31 2.24 -10.50 0.35
CA TYR A 31 2.51 -9.54 -0.72
C TYR A 31 3.12 -10.19 -1.97
N ARG A 32 4.16 -11.02 -1.77
CA ARG A 32 4.93 -11.63 -2.87
C ARG A 32 4.15 -12.70 -3.62
N ASN A 33 3.46 -13.57 -2.88
CA ASN A 33 2.88 -14.81 -3.43
C ASN A 33 1.35 -14.74 -3.54
N GLY A 34 0.70 -13.77 -2.90
CA GLY A 34 -0.75 -13.75 -2.74
C GLY A 34 -1.19 -14.39 -1.42
N ILE A 35 -2.35 -13.97 -0.94
CA ILE A 35 -2.95 -14.43 0.32
C ILE A 35 -3.39 -15.88 0.20
N HIS A 36 -4.20 -16.23 -0.80
CA HIS A 36 -4.74 -17.58 -1.00
C HIS A 36 -3.63 -18.61 -1.21
N ALA A 37 -2.66 -18.30 -2.09
CA ALA A 37 -1.52 -19.17 -2.38
C ALA A 37 -0.58 -19.37 -1.17
N THR A 38 -0.64 -18.51 -0.16
CA THR A 38 0.16 -18.63 1.05
C THR A 38 -0.61 -19.36 2.16
N GLY A 39 -0.32 -20.64 2.36
CA GLY A 39 -0.85 -21.41 3.50
C GLY A 39 -0.18 -21.06 4.83
N VAL A 40 -0.86 -21.32 5.95
CA VAL A 40 -0.31 -21.10 7.31
C VAL A 40 0.97 -21.91 7.55
N GLU A 41 1.08 -23.11 6.98
CA GLU A 41 2.28 -23.95 7.08
C GLU A 41 3.50 -23.30 6.41
N ALA A 42 3.29 -22.55 5.31
CA ALA A 42 4.37 -21.80 4.68
C ALA A 42 4.86 -20.69 5.61
N VAL A 43 3.96 -19.96 6.29
CA VAL A 43 4.32 -18.92 7.25
C VAL A 43 5.09 -19.50 8.43
N ILE A 44 4.58 -20.58 9.05
CA ILE A 44 5.20 -21.27 10.19
C ILE A 44 6.65 -21.68 9.87
N ARG A 45 6.84 -22.33 8.71
CA ARG A 45 8.15 -22.78 8.22
C ARG A 45 9.14 -21.62 8.05
N HIS A 46 8.73 -20.54 7.40
CA HIS A 46 9.62 -19.40 7.15
C HIS A 46 9.88 -18.55 8.41
N ALA A 47 8.89 -18.43 9.30
CA ALA A 47 9.02 -17.72 10.57
C ALA A 47 9.81 -18.51 11.64
N LYS A 48 10.09 -19.80 11.37
CA LYS A 48 10.76 -20.74 12.27
C LYS A 48 10.06 -20.80 13.63
N VAL A 49 8.74 -21.01 13.61
CA VAL A 49 7.91 -21.20 14.80
C VAL A 49 7.14 -22.51 14.71
N SER A 50 6.48 -22.92 15.80
CA SER A 50 5.58 -24.08 15.78
C SER A 50 4.16 -23.67 15.38
N LYS A 51 3.35 -24.64 14.93
CA LYS A 51 1.91 -24.46 14.70
C LYS A 51 1.19 -23.98 15.95
N ARG A 52 1.52 -24.55 17.12
CA ARG A 52 0.99 -24.12 18.42
C ARG A 52 1.30 -22.65 18.68
N THR A 53 2.53 -22.21 18.39
CA THR A 53 2.95 -20.81 18.56
C THR A 53 2.20 -19.87 17.63
N LEU A 54 1.92 -20.27 16.38
CA LEU A 54 1.08 -19.47 15.48
C LEU A 54 -0.31 -19.25 16.09
N TYR A 55 -0.98 -20.32 16.51
CA TYR A 55 -2.35 -20.22 17.04
C TYR A 55 -2.44 -19.60 18.43
N GLN A 56 -1.33 -19.49 19.17
CA GLN A 56 -1.25 -18.68 20.40
C GLN A 56 -1.28 -17.17 20.11
N HIS A 57 -0.90 -16.75 18.91
CA HIS A 57 -0.80 -15.33 18.53
C HIS A 57 -1.85 -14.88 17.51
N PHE A 58 -2.30 -15.79 16.65
CA PHE A 58 -3.28 -15.56 15.59
C PHE A 58 -4.23 -16.75 15.52
N SER A 59 -5.47 -16.55 15.91
CA SER A 59 -6.56 -17.53 15.92
C SER A 59 -6.89 -18.08 14.53
N SER A 60 -6.62 -17.31 13.47
CA SER A 60 -6.93 -17.71 12.09
C SER A 60 -5.94 -17.10 11.08
N LYS A 61 -5.97 -17.63 9.83
CA LYS A 61 -5.25 -17.02 8.71
C LYS A 61 -5.80 -15.62 8.39
N THR A 62 -7.12 -15.42 8.50
CA THR A 62 -7.75 -14.12 8.26
C THR A 62 -7.27 -13.08 9.27
N GLU A 63 -7.13 -13.43 10.55
CA GLU A 63 -6.55 -12.52 11.55
C GLU A 63 -5.11 -12.12 11.21
N LEU A 64 -4.33 -13.05 10.66
CA LEU A 64 -2.98 -12.76 10.19
C LEU A 64 -2.97 -11.82 8.97
N VAL A 65 -3.96 -11.93 8.08
CA VAL A 65 -4.19 -10.99 6.96
C VAL A 65 -4.59 -9.61 7.47
N GLU A 66 -5.50 -9.54 8.46
CA GLU A 66 -5.88 -8.28 9.09
C GLU A 66 -4.67 -7.60 9.75
N ASN A 67 -3.84 -8.35 10.47
CA ASN A 67 -2.63 -7.80 11.08
C ASN A 67 -1.67 -7.26 10.01
N TYR A 68 -1.48 -7.98 8.91
CA TYR A 68 -0.69 -7.52 7.78
C TYR A 68 -1.21 -6.19 7.20
N LEU A 69 -2.52 -6.06 6.98
CA LEU A 69 -3.11 -4.85 6.41
C LEU A 69 -3.11 -3.68 7.40
N ARG A 70 -3.37 -3.91 8.70
CA ARG A 70 -3.29 -2.86 9.73
C ARG A 70 -1.87 -2.31 9.86
N THR A 71 -0.87 -3.17 9.88
CA THR A 71 0.54 -2.73 9.95
C THR A 71 0.94 -1.92 8.71
N LEU A 72 0.45 -2.28 7.52
CA LEU A 72 0.66 -1.47 6.32
C LEU A 72 -0.08 -0.13 6.35
N ASP A 73 -1.29 -0.11 6.88
CA ASP A 73 -2.09 1.10 7.02
C ASP A 73 -1.45 2.09 8.00
N GLU A 74 -0.93 1.60 9.13
CA GLU A 74 -0.22 2.40 10.13
C GLU A 74 1.12 2.97 9.61
N SER A 75 1.83 2.20 8.77
CA SER A 75 3.16 2.60 8.26
C SER A 75 3.14 3.26 6.87
N GLY A 76 1.99 3.25 6.19
CA GLY A 76 1.83 3.64 4.80
C GLY A 76 2.55 2.71 3.81
N THR A 77 2.08 2.66 2.56
CA THR A 77 2.90 2.05 1.49
C THR A 77 4.07 2.98 1.13
N PRO A 78 5.17 2.47 0.53
CA PRO A 78 6.28 3.33 0.09
C PRO A 78 5.85 4.51 -0.79
N MET A 79 4.87 4.29 -1.66
CA MET A 79 4.33 5.34 -2.55
C MET A 79 3.51 6.36 -1.76
N GLU A 80 2.66 5.90 -0.84
CA GLU A 80 1.83 6.77 0.01
C GLU A 80 2.65 7.63 0.97
N ARG A 81 3.79 7.13 1.45
CA ARG A 81 4.69 7.92 2.33
C ARG A 81 5.32 9.10 1.61
N LEU A 82 5.34 9.12 0.28
CA LEU A 82 5.87 10.26 -0.48
C LEU A 82 4.99 11.50 -0.34
N LEU A 83 3.73 11.35 0.05
CA LEU A 83 2.85 12.47 0.38
C LEU A 83 3.31 13.25 1.63
N GLU A 84 4.13 12.63 2.48
CA GLU A 84 4.60 13.19 3.76
C GLU A 84 5.99 13.84 3.66
N ARG A 85 6.59 13.89 2.46
CA ARG A 85 7.91 14.51 2.21
C ARG A 85 7.85 16.03 2.31
N THR A 86 8.01 16.56 3.54
CA THR A 86 7.93 18.00 3.83
C THR A 86 9.07 18.83 3.24
N ASP A 87 10.11 18.19 2.72
CA ASP A 87 11.19 18.80 1.95
C ASP A 87 10.80 19.09 0.49
N LEU A 88 9.63 18.63 0.04
CA LEU A 88 9.10 18.84 -1.31
C LEU A 88 7.87 19.76 -1.31
N ALA A 89 7.70 20.54 -2.38
CA ALA A 89 6.48 21.33 -2.56
C ALA A 89 5.25 20.41 -2.68
N PRO A 90 4.03 20.86 -2.31
CA PRO A 90 2.81 20.02 -2.38
C PRO A 90 2.59 19.35 -3.75
N ARG A 91 2.82 20.09 -4.83
CA ARG A 91 2.76 19.57 -6.21
C ARG A 91 3.74 18.43 -6.44
N GLU A 92 4.97 18.56 -5.96
CA GLU A 92 6.01 17.55 -6.14
C GLU A 92 5.72 16.30 -5.33
N ARG A 93 5.16 16.44 -4.12
CA ARG A 93 4.67 15.31 -3.31
C ARG A 93 3.56 14.52 -4.02
N LEU A 94 2.58 15.21 -4.64
CA LEU A 94 1.52 14.59 -5.44
C LEU A 94 2.07 13.84 -6.67
N LEU A 95 3.13 14.33 -7.28
CA LEU A 95 3.77 13.66 -8.42
C LEU A 95 4.67 12.49 -7.98
N ALA A 96 5.35 12.61 -6.85
CA ALA A 96 6.29 11.62 -6.36
C ALA A 96 5.65 10.25 -6.12
N MET A 97 4.36 10.19 -5.75
CA MET A 97 3.66 8.92 -5.60
C MET A 97 3.55 8.09 -6.90
N PHE A 98 3.88 8.66 -8.05
CA PHE A 98 3.95 7.95 -9.33
C PHE A 98 5.37 7.61 -9.75
N ASP A 99 6.38 8.00 -8.98
CA ASP A 99 7.77 7.68 -9.29
C ASP A 99 7.96 6.16 -9.22
N ALA A 100 8.62 5.61 -10.23
CA ALA A 100 8.83 4.18 -10.28
C ALA A 100 10.17 3.85 -10.92
N SER A 101 10.80 2.81 -10.39
CA SER A 101 12.00 2.21 -10.97
C SER A 101 11.69 0.77 -11.40
N PRO A 102 12.33 0.26 -12.46
CA PRO A 102 12.18 -1.13 -12.86
C PRO A 102 12.45 -2.08 -11.70
N VAL A 103 11.63 -3.12 -11.59
CA VAL A 103 11.77 -4.19 -10.60
C VAL A 103 11.59 -5.53 -11.28
N GLU A 104 12.17 -6.60 -10.72
CA GLU A 104 12.00 -7.96 -11.24
C GLU A 104 10.50 -8.35 -11.32
N ARG A 105 9.76 -8.03 -10.25
CA ARG A 105 8.32 -8.25 -10.20
C ARG A 105 7.58 -7.13 -9.48
N PHE A 106 6.71 -6.44 -10.19
CA PHE A 106 5.81 -5.45 -9.61
C PHE A 106 4.54 -6.13 -9.11
N ARG A 107 4.10 -5.76 -7.90
CA ARG A 107 2.95 -6.37 -7.22
C ARG A 107 1.89 -5.33 -6.84
N GLY A 108 2.02 -4.09 -7.29
CA GLY A 108 0.99 -3.07 -7.10
C GLY A 108 0.65 -2.77 -5.65
N CYS A 109 -0.57 -2.27 -5.46
CA CYS A 109 -1.09 -1.91 -4.15
C CYS A 109 -1.48 -3.17 -3.34
N PRO A 110 -0.94 -3.35 -2.12
CA PRO A 110 -1.28 -4.50 -1.28
C PRO A 110 -2.78 -4.57 -0.92
N PHE A 111 -3.43 -3.42 -0.73
CA PHE A 111 -4.87 -3.36 -0.43
C PHE A 111 -5.74 -3.73 -1.63
N HIS A 112 -5.34 -3.34 -2.85
CA HIS A 112 -6.05 -3.76 -4.07
C HIS A 112 -5.97 -5.29 -4.26
N ASN A 113 -4.77 -5.86 -4.12
CA ASN A 113 -4.58 -7.32 -4.20
C ASN A 113 -5.43 -8.05 -3.15
N ALA A 114 -5.44 -7.56 -1.91
CA ALA A 114 -6.25 -8.15 -0.86
C ALA A 114 -7.77 -8.06 -1.16
N ALA A 115 -8.24 -6.98 -1.78
CA ALA A 115 -9.64 -6.85 -2.19
C ALA A 115 -10.02 -7.89 -3.26
N VAL A 116 -9.16 -8.05 -4.27
CA VAL A 116 -9.33 -9.05 -5.33
C VAL A 116 -9.37 -10.46 -4.73
N GLU A 117 -8.49 -10.77 -3.79
CA GLU A 117 -8.44 -12.09 -3.16
C GLU A 117 -9.56 -12.34 -2.15
N SER A 118 -10.02 -11.31 -1.42
CA SER A 118 -11.14 -11.42 -0.49
C SER A 118 -12.44 -11.74 -1.23
N ALA A 119 -12.65 -11.14 -2.40
CA ALA A 119 -13.86 -11.30 -3.21
C ALA A 119 -15.17 -11.12 -2.40
N GLY A 120 -15.16 -10.27 -1.36
CA GLY A 120 -16.29 -10.01 -0.48
C GLY A 120 -16.53 -11.08 0.59
N THR A 121 -15.62 -12.04 0.75
CA THR A 121 -15.78 -13.17 1.69
C THR A 121 -15.14 -12.95 3.06
N TRP A 122 -14.34 -11.89 3.22
CA TRP A 122 -13.70 -11.52 4.49
C TRP A 122 -14.15 -10.12 4.94
N PRO A 123 -15.33 -9.99 5.60
CA PRO A 123 -15.94 -8.69 5.88
C PRO A 123 -15.05 -7.71 6.65
N THR A 124 -14.28 -8.19 7.62
CA THR A 124 -13.35 -7.39 8.43
C THR A 124 -12.16 -6.88 7.60
N VAL A 125 -11.61 -7.73 6.72
CA VAL A 125 -10.56 -7.34 5.78
C VAL A 125 -11.09 -6.33 4.76
N ASP A 126 -12.29 -6.54 4.24
CA ASP A 126 -12.92 -5.63 3.28
C ASP A 126 -13.20 -4.25 3.89
N GLU A 127 -13.59 -4.19 5.15
CA GLU A 127 -13.76 -2.94 5.89
C GLU A 127 -12.43 -2.21 6.06
N LEU A 128 -11.36 -2.91 6.45
CA LEU A 128 -10.01 -2.33 6.56
C LEU A 128 -9.55 -1.74 5.23
N ILE A 129 -9.76 -2.45 4.13
CA ILE A 129 -9.40 -1.98 2.78
C ILE A 129 -10.19 -0.72 2.43
N ARG A 130 -11.51 -0.72 2.62
CA ARG A 130 -12.35 0.46 2.34
C ARG A 130 -11.94 1.66 3.17
N ALA A 131 -11.67 1.46 4.46
CA ALA A 131 -11.23 2.53 5.36
C ALA A 131 -9.88 3.10 4.92
N HIS A 132 -8.93 2.25 4.56
CA HIS A 132 -7.62 2.67 4.05
C HIS A 132 -7.75 3.49 2.75
N LYS A 133 -8.53 3.00 1.77
CA LYS A 133 -8.73 3.73 0.49
C LYS A 133 -9.39 5.10 0.68
N ARG A 134 -10.34 5.22 1.61
CA ARG A 134 -10.96 6.51 1.96
C ARG A 134 -9.95 7.47 2.58
N ARG A 135 -9.17 7.02 3.56
CA ARG A 135 -8.10 7.84 4.16
C ARG A 135 -7.05 8.26 3.14
N PHE A 136 -6.70 7.40 2.20
CA PHE A 136 -5.76 7.77 1.15
C PHE A 136 -6.35 8.85 0.22
N ALA A 137 -7.64 8.73 -0.15
CA ALA A 137 -8.34 9.79 -0.89
C ALA A 137 -8.34 11.12 -0.12
N GLU A 138 -8.65 11.10 1.19
CA GLU A 138 -8.65 12.28 2.05
C GLU A 138 -7.27 12.95 2.10
N ARG A 139 -6.19 12.17 2.21
CA ARG A 139 -4.80 12.68 2.16
C ARG A 139 -4.48 13.34 0.83
N LEU A 140 -4.94 12.77 -0.29
CA LEU A 140 -4.76 13.36 -1.62
C LEU A 140 -5.55 14.66 -1.78
N VAL A 141 -6.78 14.72 -1.28
CA VAL A 141 -7.61 15.93 -1.29
C VAL A 141 -6.97 17.03 -0.44
N ALA A 142 -6.49 16.70 0.75
CA ALA A 142 -5.80 17.65 1.62
C ALA A 142 -4.54 18.23 0.93
N LEU A 143 -3.73 17.37 0.33
CA LEU A 143 -2.51 17.80 -0.36
C LEU A 143 -2.81 18.57 -1.67
N ALA A 144 -3.90 18.25 -2.36
CA ALA A 144 -4.40 19.04 -3.48
C ALA A 144 -4.79 20.46 -3.05
N ALA A 145 -5.40 20.61 -1.87
CA ALA A 145 -5.73 21.92 -1.30
C ALA A 145 -4.45 22.70 -0.94
N GLU A 146 -3.45 22.04 -0.34
CA GLU A 146 -2.12 22.63 -0.09
C GLU A 146 -1.44 23.08 -1.40
N ALA A 147 -1.66 22.36 -2.49
CA ALA A 147 -1.14 22.71 -3.82
C ALA A 147 -1.88 23.88 -4.48
N GLY A 148 -2.97 24.38 -3.87
CA GLY A 148 -3.76 25.49 -4.39
C GLY A 148 -4.78 25.10 -5.46
N ALA A 149 -5.23 23.84 -5.46
CA ALA A 149 -6.26 23.39 -6.40
C ALA A 149 -7.59 24.13 -6.19
N ALA A 150 -8.24 24.57 -7.27
CA ALA A 150 -9.54 25.22 -7.22
C ALA A 150 -10.65 24.27 -6.74
N ASP A 151 -10.56 22.99 -7.11
CA ASP A 151 -11.40 21.90 -6.59
C ASP A 151 -10.50 20.75 -6.09
N PRO A 152 -10.07 20.81 -4.81
CA PRO A 152 -9.22 19.77 -4.22
C PRO A 152 -9.89 18.40 -4.17
N TYR A 153 -11.22 18.36 -4.03
CA TYR A 153 -11.96 17.10 -3.96
C TYR A 153 -11.88 16.37 -5.30
N ALA A 154 -12.19 17.07 -6.40
CA ALA A 154 -12.09 16.51 -7.74
C ALA A 154 -10.65 16.07 -8.06
N LEU A 155 -9.64 16.92 -7.81
CA LEU A 155 -8.25 16.59 -8.11
C LEU A 155 -7.77 15.38 -7.30
N GLY A 156 -8.02 15.34 -5.99
CA GLY A 156 -7.59 14.22 -5.14
C GLY A 156 -8.19 12.88 -5.59
N HIS A 157 -9.47 12.85 -5.95
CA HIS A 157 -10.12 11.64 -6.45
C HIS A 157 -9.64 11.23 -7.86
N GLN A 158 -9.38 12.18 -8.75
CA GLN A 158 -8.81 11.88 -10.07
C GLN A 158 -7.40 11.27 -9.95
N LEU A 159 -6.57 11.83 -9.07
CA LEU A 159 -5.23 11.30 -8.81
C LEU A 159 -5.28 9.90 -8.20
N LEU A 160 -6.23 9.63 -7.31
CA LEU A 160 -6.42 8.29 -6.75
C LEU A 160 -6.79 7.27 -7.84
N VAL A 161 -7.77 7.58 -8.69
CA VAL A 161 -8.18 6.70 -9.80
C VAL A 161 -6.99 6.40 -10.72
N LEU A 162 -6.23 7.44 -11.05
CA LEU A 162 -5.06 7.32 -11.91
C LEU A 162 -3.96 6.45 -11.29
N PHE A 163 -3.69 6.63 -9.99
CA PHE A 163 -2.71 5.82 -9.25
C PHE A 163 -3.12 4.35 -9.16
N GLU A 164 -4.38 4.07 -8.79
CA GLU A 164 -4.88 2.68 -8.73
C GLU A 164 -4.83 1.99 -10.10
N GLY A 165 -5.27 2.69 -11.16
CA GLY A 165 -5.24 2.16 -12.52
C GLY A 165 -3.82 1.88 -13.01
N ALA A 166 -2.89 2.80 -12.75
CA ALA A 166 -1.50 2.63 -13.11
C ALA A 166 -0.82 1.49 -12.34
N ALA A 167 -1.09 1.37 -11.04
CA ALA A 167 -0.57 0.27 -10.23
C ALA A 167 -1.13 -1.09 -10.67
N ALA A 168 -2.41 -1.16 -11.03
CA ALA A 168 -3.02 -2.38 -11.58
C ALA A 168 -2.40 -2.76 -12.93
N LEU A 169 -2.29 -1.80 -13.86
CA LEU A 169 -1.72 -2.05 -15.18
C LEU A 169 -0.24 -2.45 -15.10
N ALA A 170 0.54 -1.77 -14.23
CA ALA A 170 1.93 -2.12 -13.97
C ALA A 170 2.07 -3.54 -13.40
N THR A 171 1.10 -4.00 -12.60
CA THR A 171 1.09 -5.36 -12.06
C THR A 171 0.80 -6.39 -13.16
N THR A 172 -0.17 -6.10 -14.03
CA THR A 172 -0.57 -6.98 -15.14
C THR A 172 0.55 -7.14 -16.18
N LEU A 173 1.17 -6.03 -16.57
CA LEU A 173 2.24 -6.02 -17.57
C LEU A 173 3.61 -6.35 -16.99
N ASN A 174 3.73 -6.37 -15.66
CA ASN A 174 5.00 -6.40 -14.94
C ASN A 174 5.97 -5.30 -15.41
N ASP A 175 5.42 -4.11 -15.66
CA ASP A 175 6.15 -2.97 -16.19
C ASP A 175 5.75 -1.69 -15.44
N THR A 176 6.72 -1.08 -14.78
CA THR A 176 6.52 0.15 -14.01
C THR A 176 6.31 1.39 -14.89
N ALA A 177 6.50 1.31 -16.21
CA ALA A 177 6.26 2.44 -17.12
C ALA A 177 4.83 3.01 -17.03
N ALA A 178 3.83 2.17 -16.70
CA ALA A 178 2.45 2.65 -16.50
C ALA A 178 2.34 3.73 -15.40
N LEU A 179 3.18 3.65 -14.35
CA LEU A 179 3.24 4.68 -13.31
C LEU A 179 3.85 5.99 -13.85
N LEU A 180 4.84 5.92 -14.74
CA LEU A 180 5.43 7.11 -15.37
C LEU A 180 4.45 7.79 -16.35
N HIS A 181 3.67 7.02 -17.10
CA HIS A 181 2.59 7.58 -17.93
C HIS A 181 1.53 8.27 -17.07
N ALA A 182 1.14 7.64 -15.96
CA ALA A 182 0.24 8.23 -14.98
C ALA A 182 0.82 9.49 -14.34
N ARG A 183 2.13 9.54 -14.04
CA ARG A 183 2.81 10.74 -13.58
C ARG A 183 2.66 11.90 -14.55
N SER A 184 2.83 11.64 -15.84
CA SER A 184 2.65 12.67 -16.89
C SER A 184 1.21 13.18 -16.94
N ALA A 185 0.22 12.29 -16.89
CA ALA A 185 -1.19 12.68 -16.85
C ALA A 185 -1.54 13.46 -15.56
N ALA A 186 -1.00 13.03 -14.40
CA ALA A 186 -1.16 13.72 -13.13
C ALA A 186 -0.62 15.15 -13.17
N ALA A 187 0.52 15.38 -13.83
CA ALA A 187 1.08 16.72 -14.00
C ALA A 187 0.10 17.66 -14.70
N HIS A 188 -0.53 17.22 -15.80
CA HIS A 188 -1.55 18.01 -16.50
C HIS A 188 -2.78 18.30 -15.63
N LEU A 189 -3.24 17.31 -14.85
CA LEU A 189 -4.37 17.49 -13.94
C LEU A 189 -4.05 18.52 -12.84
N ILE A 190 -2.87 18.40 -12.23
CA ILE A 190 -2.44 19.30 -11.15
C ILE A 190 -2.24 20.72 -11.70
N ASP A 191 -1.56 20.87 -12.83
CA ASP A 191 -1.31 22.19 -13.43
C ASP A 191 -2.65 22.84 -13.82
N GLY A 192 -3.56 22.10 -14.47
CA GLY A 192 -4.88 22.61 -14.83
C GLY A 192 -5.75 22.99 -13.63
N ALA A 193 -5.65 22.26 -12.51
CA ALA A 193 -6.42 22.53 -11.31
C ALA A 193 -5.87 23.69 -10.45
N THR A 194 -4.59 24.07 -10.64
CA THR A 194 -3.88 25.07 -9.82
C THR A 194 -3.65 26.41 -10.54
N VAL A 195 -3.97 26.49 -11.84
CA VAL A 195 -3.96 27.76 -12.58
C VAL A 195 -5.04 28.68 -12.00
N ARG A 196 -4.62 29.85 -11.50
CA ARG A 196 -5.53 30.93 -11.11
C ARG A 196 -6.38 31.34 -12.32
N ALA A 197 -7.70 31.35 -12.15
CA ALA A 197 -8.58 32.03 -13.11
C ALA A 197 -8.06 33.47 -13.32
N PRO A 198 -8.03 33.97 -14.57
CA PRO A 198 -7.71 35.38 -14.80
C PRO A 198 -8.68 36.25 -14.01
N ALA A 199 -8.13 37.25 -13.31
CA ALA A 199 -8.86 38.22 -12.50
C ALA A 199 -9.83 39.06 -13.34
#